data_AF-A0A7V7RLB4-F1
#
_entry.id   AF-A0A7V7RLB4-F1
#
_cell.length_a   1.000
_cell.length_b   1.000
_cell.length_c   1.000
_cell.angle_alpha   90.00
_cell.angle_beta   90.00
_cell.angle_gamma   90.00
#
_symmetry.space_group_name_H-M   'P 1'
#
loop_
_entity.id
_entity.type
_entity.pdbx_description
1 polymer ?
#
loop_
_entity_poly.entity_id
_entity_poly.type
_entity_poly.pdbx_seq_one_letter_code
_entity_poly.pdbx_strand_id
1 'polypeptide(L)'
;MSVPAHGGAAEINAAFDEKVNGFRLQYVSPDGAKNDIHITDLATEKGIYTWVNPGETKENTTSLFSRTFDDHYQAYNYTFMRNDGTFYELRLKAGIDNSISIVFLNPGLDADDVYANQVRFLISQTTSHLYVTDTAGNVSADLLHIGE
;
A
#
# COMPACT_ATOMS: atom_id res chain seq x y z
N MET A 1 -14.56 -20.82 1.52
CA MET A 1 -15.27 -19.65 2.06
C MET A 1 -14.78 -18.45 1.27
N SER A 2 -15.68 -17.83 0.51
CA SER A 2 -15.40 -16.70 -0.38
C SER A 2 -15.38 -15.40 0.42
N VAL A 3 -14.24 -14.70 0.40
CA VAL A 3 -14.15 -13.33 0.95
C VAL A 3 -15.06 -12.44 0.10
N PRO A 4 -16.01 -11.69 0.67
CA PRO A 4 -16.94 -10.91 -0.12
C PRO A 4 -16.20 -9.79 -0.83
N ALA A 5 -16.66 -9.48 -2.05
CA ALA A 5 -16.31 -8.26 -2.76
C ALA A 5 -16.84 -7.05 -1.98
N HIS A 6 -16.10 -6.60 -0.97
CA HIS A 6 -16.39 -5.35 -0.28
C HIS A 6 -15.87 -4.20 -1.12
N GLY A 7 -16.72 -3.20 -1.32
CA GLY A 7 -16.52 -2.02 -2.15
C GLY A 7 -15.16 -1.39 -1.87
N GLY A 8 -14.29 -1.41 -2.88
CA GLY A 8 -12.95 -0.86 -2.79
C GLY A 8 -13.02 0.67 -2.70
N ALA A 9 -12.49 1.27 -1.63
CA ALA A 9 -11.06 1.39 -1.41
C ALA A 9 -10.44 2.39 -2.37
N ALA A 10 -9.93 3.50 -1.85
CA ALA A 10 -9.14 4.40 -2.68
C ALA A 10 -8.03 3.58 -3.36
N GLU A 11 -7.92 3.73 -4.67
CA GLU A 11 -6.92 3.07 -5.48
C GLU A 11 -5.92 4.12 -5.96
N ILE A 12 -4.63 3.85 -5.72
CA ILE A 12 -3.53 4.63 -6.31
C ILE A 12 -2.90 3.75 -7.37
N ASN A 13 -2.88 4.24 -8.60
CA ASN A 13 -2.19 3.58 -9.71
C ASN A 13 -0.95 4.39 -10.07
N ALA A 14 0.20 3.72 -10.15
CA ALA A 14 1.43 4.30 -10.63
C ALA A 14 2.07 3.36 -11.66
N ALA A 15 2.54 3.93 -12.77
CA ALA A 15 3.23 3.22 -13.84
C ALA A 15 4.68 3.70 -13.95
N PHE A 16 5.56 2.80 -14.35
CA PHE A 16 7.02 2.97 -14.35
C PHE A 16 7.59 2.57 -15.71
N ASP A 17 8.74 3.13 -16.06
CA ASP A 17 9.45 2.75 -17.29
C ASP A 17 10.11 1.37 -17.14
N GLU A 18 10.48 1.01 -15.91
CA GLU A 18 11.16 -0.24 -15.58
C GLU A 18 10.32 -1.16 -14.70
N LYS A 19 10.72 -2.44 -14.66
CA LYS A 19 10.11 -3.44 -13.80
C LYS A 19 10.33 -3.10 -12.33
N VAL A 20 9.24 -3.12 -11.57
CA VAL A 20 9.24 -2.92 -10.12
C VAL A 20 9.82 -4.16 -9.43
N ASN A 21 10.79 -3.94 -8.55
CA ASN A 21 11.33 -4.95 -7.66
C ASN A 21 10.85 -4.77 -6.21
N GLY A 22 10.69 -3.52 -5.77
CA GLY A 22 10.26 -3.17 -4.43
C GLY A 22 9.63 -1.78 -4.37
N PHE A 23 9.09 -1.41 -3.21
CA PHE A 23 8.55 -0.07 -2.98
C PHE A 23 8.57 0.28 -1.50
N ARG A 24 8.48 1.58 -1.21
CA ARG A 24 8.21 2.11 0.12
C ARG A 24 7.07 3.11 0.06
N LEU A 25 5.99 2.83 0.80
CA LEU A 25 4.85 3.72 0.97
C LEU A 25 4.86 4.25 2.41
N GLN A 26 4.93 5.57 2.55
CA GLN A 26 4.79 6.27 3.81
C GLN A 26 3.53 7.13 3.75
N TYR A 27 2.64 7.04 4.72
CA TYR A 27 1.43 7.87 4.74
C TYR A 27 0.81 7.94 6.14
N VAL A 28 -0.06 8.93 6.35
CA VAL A 28 -0.89 9.04 7.55
C VAL A 28 -2.29 8.52 7.21
N SER A 29 -2.78 7.50 7.93
CA SER A 29 -4.14 6.99 7.75
C SER A 29 -5.18 7.92 8.37
N PRO A 30 -6.48 7.80 8.01
CA PRO A 30 -7.51 8.71 8.52
C PRO A 30 -7.69 8.71 10.04
N ASP A 31 -7.32 7.61 10.70
CA ASP A 31 -7.25 7.50 12.15
C ASP A 31 -6.09 8.30 12.77
N GLY A 32 -5.19 8.87 11.96
CA GLY A 32 -4.01 9.63 12.36
C GLY A 32 -2.76 8.78 12.59
N ALA A 33 -2.80 7.47 12.33
CA ALA A 33 -1.62 6.61 12.46
C ALA A 33 -0.63 6.88 11.33
N LYS A 34 0.67 6.94 11.66
CA LYS A 34 1.74 7.02 10.67
C LYS A 34 2.13 5.63 10.25
N ASN A 35 2.15 5.37 8.95
CA ASN A 35 2.41 4.06 8.37
C ASN A 35 3.63 4.15 7.46
N ASP A 36 4.49 3.12 7.53
CA ASP A 36 5.66 2.95 6.68
C ASP A 36 5.73 1.49 6.24
N ILE A 37 5.33 1.24 5.00
CA ILE A 37 5.35 -0.09 4.38
C ILE A 37 6.53 -0.13 3.43
N HIS A 38 7.51 -0.98 3.72
CA HIS A 38 8.70 -1.15 2.91
C HIS A 38 8.81 -2.59 2.42
N ILE A 39 8.60 -2.80 1.13
CA ILE A 39 8.86 -4.07 0.45
C ILE A 39 10.16 -3.97 -0.33
N THR A 40 11.16 -4.73 0.10
CA THR A 40 12.48 -4.75 -0.53
C THR A 40 12.54 -5.63 -1.78
N ASP A 41 11.68 -6.64 -1.84
CA ASP A 41 11.62 -7.61 -2.92
C ASP A 41 10.22 -8.23 -2.98
N LEU A 42 9.51 -7.96 -4.07
CA LEU A 42 8.16 -8.45 -4.34
C LEU A 42 8.15 -9.95 -4.68
N ALA A 43 9.23 -10.48 -5.25
CA ALA A 43 9.32 -11.88 -5.63
C ALA A 43 9.52 -12.79 -4.41
N THR A 44 10.44 -12.38 -3.51
CA THR A 44 10.78 -13.18 -2.32
C THR A 44 9.89 -12.91 -1.13
N GLU A 45 8.86 -12.06 -1.28
CA GLU A 45 7.94 -11.80 -0.20
C GLU A 45 8.77 -11.32 1.00
N LYS A 46 9.48 -10.20 0.85
CA LYS A 46 10.30 -9.61 1.92
C LYS A 46 9.98 -8.14 2.10
N GLY A 47 9.46 -7.83 3.28
CA GLY A 47 9.24 -6.46 3.69
C GLY A 47 9.00 -6.29 5.17
N ILE A 48 8.83 -5.04 5.53
CA ILE A 48 8.59 -4.57 6.89
C ILE A 48 7.46 -3.57 6.81
N TYR A 49 6.52 -3.69 7.73
CA TYR A 49 5.50 -2.67 7.96
C TYR A 49 5.67 -2.12 9.38
N THR A 50 5.91 -0.82 9.46
CA THR A 50 6.06 -0.07 10.71
C THR A 50 4.92 0.92 10.84
N TRP A 51 4.38 1.07 12.04
CA TRP A 51 3.35 2.09 12.32
C TRP A 51 3.49 2.72 13.69
N VAL A 52 3.01 3.96 13.81
CA VAL A 52 2.92 4.71 15.07
C VAL A 52 1.47 5.17 15.23
N ASN A 53 0.83 4.78 16.34
CA ASN A 53 -0.55 5.18 16.62
C ASN A 53 -0.63 6.67 17.01
N PRO A 54 -1.80 7.31 16.86
CA PRO A 54 -2.00 8.69 17.29
C PRO A 54 -1.70 8.87 18.77
N GLY A 55 -0.90 9.88 19.10
CA GLY A 55 -0.52 10.18 20.50
C GLY A 55 0.54 9.26 21.08
N GLU A 56 1.02 8.26 20.32
CA GLU A 56 2.14 7.41 20.71
C GLU A 56 3.44 7.88 20.05
N THR A 57 4.57 7.58 20.70
CA THR A 57 5.91 7.76 20.13
C THR A 57 6.61 6.44 19.82
N LYS A 58 6.05 5.33 20.29
CA LYS A 58 6.62 4.00 20.10
C LYS A 58 6.22 3.45 18.73
N GLU A 59 7.23 3.05 17.96
CA GLU A 59 7.02 2.32 16.72
C GLU A 59 6.61 0.88 17.00
N ASN A 60 5.58 0.43 16.28
CA ASN A 60 5.20 -0.97 16.16
C ASN A 60 5.69 -1.47 14.81
N THR A 61 6.12 -2.72 14.70
CA THR A 61 6.67 -3.27 13.45
C THR A 61 6.29 -4.73 13.28
N THR A 62 5.99 -5.11 12.05
CA THR A 62 5.74 -6.49 11.64
C THR A 62 6.42 -6.79 10.30
N SER A 63 6.79 -8.05 10.11
CA SER A 63 7.19 -8.61 8.82
C SER A 63 6.20 -9.67 8.35
N LEU A 64 5.01 -9.70 8.95
CA LEU A 64 3.93 -10.60 8.54
C LEU A 64 3.17 -9.95 7.38
N PHE A 65 3.39 -10.47 6.19
CA PHE A 65 2.56 -10.22 5.03
C PHE A 65 2.30 -11.55 4.34
N SER A 66 1.21 -11.62 3.59
CA SER A 66 0.84 -12.78 2.80
C SER A 66 0.65 -12.37 1.36
N ARG A 67 1.13 -13.18 0.41
CA ARG A 67 0.82 -13.01 -1.01
C ARG A 67 -0.19 -14.05 -1.45
N THR A 68 -1.21 -13.62 -2.17
CA THR A 68 -2.13 -14.49 -2.91
C THR A 68 -2.18 -14.06 -4.37
N PHE A 69 -2.55 -14.98 -5.25
CA PHE A 69 -2.83 -14.65 -6.64
C PHE A 69 -4.35 -14.60 -6.82
N ASP A 70 -4.84 -13.48 -7.36
CA ASP A 70 -6.23 -13.31 -7.71
C ASP A 70 -6.42 -13.55 -9.21
N ASP A 71 -6.97 -14.71 -9.55
CA ASP A 71 -7.24 -15.11 -10.93
C ASP A 71 -8.25 -14.18 -11.63
N HIS A 72 -9.15 -13.54 -10.89
CA HIS A 72 -10.18 -12.68 -11.47
C HIS A 72 -9.58 -11.35 -11.96
N TYR A 73 -8.71 -10.76 -11.14
CA TYR A 73 -8.03 -9.51 -11.48
C TYR A 73 -6.66 -9.71 -12.15
N GLN A 74 -6.20 -10.96 -12.28
CA GLN A 74 -4.86 -11.32 -12.75
C GLN A 74 -3.79 -10.51 -12.01
N ALA A 75 -3.81 -10.57 -10.68
CA ALA A 75 -2.95 -9.75 -9.84
C ALA A 75 -2.39 -10.52 -8.64
N TYR A 76 -1.17 -10.17 -8.21
CA TYR A 76 -0.63 -10.57 -6.93
C TYR A 76 -1.11 -9.59 -5.85
N ASN A 77 -1.87 -10.10 -4.88
CA ASN A 77 -2.36 -9.34 -3.75
C ASN A 77 -1.43 -9.58 -2.55
N TYR A 78 -0.89 -8.51 -1.97
CA TYR A 78 -0.08 -8.55 -0.77
C TYR A 78 -0.88 -7.92 0.37
N THR A 79 -1.16 -8.71 1.40
CA THR A 79 -1.93 -8.27 2.56
C THR A 79 -1.00 -7.97 3.74
N PHE A 80 -1.14 -6.79 4.32
CA PHE A 80 -0.36 -6.30 5.46
C PHE A 80 -1.28 -6.15 6.67
N MET A 81 -1.18 -7.03 7.67
CA MET A 81 -2.05 -6.95 8.84
C MET A 81 -1.43 -6.12 9.98
N ARG A 82 -2.23 -5.26 10.60
CA ARG A 82 -1.97 -4.65 11.91
C ARG A 82 -2.40 -5.59 13.02
N ASN A 83 -1.85 -5.38 14.22
CA ASN A 83 -2.20 -6.19 15.41
C ASN A 83 -3.64 -5.97 15.90
N ASP A 84 -4.29 -4.87 15.49
CA ASP A 84 -5.69 -4.57 15.79
C ASP A 84 -6.68 -5.30 14.86
N GLY A 85 -6.19 -6.08 13.90
CA GLY A 85 -6.99 -6.83 12.93
C GLY A 85 -7.33 -6.07 11.65
N THR A 86 -6.92 -4.80 11.53
CA THR A 86 -7.01 -4.06 10.26
C THR A 86 -5.89 -4.49 9.30
N PHE A 87 -6.10 -4.31 7.99
CA PHE A 87 -5.10 -4.67 7.00
C PHE A 87 -5.11 -3.77 5.76
N TYR A 88 -3.98 -3.76 5.05
CA TYR A 88 -3.84 -3.10 3.75
C TYR A 88 -3.62 -4.13 2.66
N GLU A 89 -4.10 -3.84 1.45
CA GLU A 89 -3.89 -4.70 0.29
C GLU A 89 -3.18 -3.95 -0.83
N LEU A 90 -2.03 -4.47 -1.24
CA LEU A 90 -1.33 -4.01 -2.44
C LEU A 90 -1.63 -4.98 -3.57
N ARG A 91 -1.98 -4.47 -4.74
CA ARG A 91 -2.19 -5.28 -5.95
C ARG A 91 -1.15 -4.96 -7.01
N LEU A 92 -0.50 -6.00 -7.51
CA LEU A 92 0.41 -5.93 -8.64
C LEU A 92 -0.18 -6.74 -9.78
N LYS A 93 -0.63 -6.05 -10.84
CA LYS A 93 -1.15 -6.74 -12.04
C LYS A 93 -0.06 -7.64 -12.62
N ALA A 94 -0.36 -8.91 -12.76
CA ALA A 94 0.54 -9.87 -13.35
C ALA A 94 0.72 -9.60 -14.84
N GLY A 95 1.97 -9.68 -15.31
CA GLY A 95 2.33 -9.39 -16.70
C GLY A 95 2.45 -7.90 -17.03
N ILE A 96 2.15 -7.01 -16.08
CA ILE A 96 2.43 -5.57 -16.13
C ILE A 96 3.36 -5.26 -14.96
N ASP A 97 4.57 -5.76 -15.06
CA ASP A 97 5.55 -5.72 -13.97
C ASP A 97 6.08 -4.29 -13.69
N ASN A 98 5.63 -3.31 -14.47
CA ASN A 98 5.98 -1.90 -14.35
C ASN A 98 4.81 -1.05 -13.85
N SER A 99 3.77 -1.62 -13.23
CA SER A 99 2.70 -0.85 -12.59
C SER A 99 2.37 -1.39 -11.21
N ILE A 100 2.08 -0.49 -10.26
CA ILE A 100 1.60 -0.82 -8.92
C ILE A 100 0.21 -0.22 -8.75
N SER A 101 -0.72 -1.02 -8.21
CA SER A 101 -2.01 -0.56 -7.70
C SER A 101 -2.05 -0.75 -6.18
N ILE A 102 -2.20 0.33 -5.43
CA ILE A 102 -2.33 0.27 -3.96
C ILE A 102 -3.80 0.45 -3.62
N VAL A 103 -4.38 -0.54 -2.93
CA VAL A 103 -5.81 -0.57 -2.58
C VAL A 103 -5.98 -0.42 -1.08
N PHE A 104 -6.53 0.72 -0.65
CA PHE A 104 -6.77 0.98 0.77
C PHE A 104 -8.15 0.48 1.16
N LEU A 105 -8.23 -0.71 1.78
CA LEU A 105 -9.52 -1.29 2.17
C LEU A 105 -10.10 -0.55 3.37
N ASN A 106 -11.39 -0.21 3.28
CA ASN A 106 -12.12 0.40 4.38
C ASN A 106 -12.23 -0.61 5.53
N PRO A 107 -11.78 -0.28 6.76
CA PRO A 107 -11.91 -1.15 7.93
C PRO A 107 -13.35 -1.27 8.45
N GLY A 108 -14.34 -0.67 7.77
CA GLY A 108 -15.75 -0.67 8.15
C GLY A 108 -16.11 0.39 9.19
N LEU A 109 -15.26 1.40 9.35
CA LEU A 109 -15.46 2.51 10.29
C LEU A 109 -16.33 3.63 9.69
N ASP A 110 -16.19 3.85 8.37
CA ASP A 110 -16.91 4.87 7.61
C ASP A 110 -17.64 4.25 6.41
N ALA A 111 -18.47 5.03 5.71
CA ALA A 111 -18.95 4.65 4.38
C ALA A 111 -17.78 4.64 3.35
N ASP A 112 -17.82 3.74 2.37
CA ASP A 112 -16.70 3.50 1.45
C ASP A 112 -16.29 4.74 0.65
N ASP A 113 -17.24 5.57 0.25
CA ASP A 113 -17.01 6.83 -0.49
C ASP A 113 -16.34 7.89 0.39
N VAL A 114 -16.76 7.99 1.65
CA VAL A 114 -16.15 8.87 2.66
C VAL A 114 -14.72 8.43 2.93
N TYR A 115 -14.50 7.14 3.17
CA TYR A 115 -13.17 6.57 3.40
C TYR A 115 -12.26 6.80 2.20
N ALA A 116 -12.76 6.56 0.98
CA ALA A 116 -11.99 6.78 -0.24
C ALA A 116 -11.57 8.24 -0.42
N ASN A 117 -12.45 9.20 -0.12
CA ASN A 117 -12.13 10.62 -0.19
C ASN A 117 -11.11 11.05 0.88
N GLN A 118 -11.22 10.51 2.10
CA GLN A 118 -10.24 10.77 3.17
C GLN A 118 -8.86 10.23 2.80
N VAL A 119 -8.77 9.00 2.29
CA VAL A 119 -7.51 8.43 1.83
C VAL A 119 -6.92 9.26 0.69
N ARG A 120 -7.72 9.63 -0.32
CA ARG A 120 -7.27 10.51 -1.43
C ARG A 120 -6.73 11.85 -0.96
N PHE A 121 -7.36 12.44 0.05
CA PHE A 121 -6.87 13.69 0.65
C PHE A 121 -5.56 13.49 1.42
N LEU A 122 -5.39 12.37 2.12
CA LEU A 122 -4.21 12.10 2.93
C LEU A 122 -2.98 11.76 2.08
N ILE A 123 -3.17 11.04 0.98
CA ILE A 123 -2.09 10.68 0.05
C ILE A 123 -1.60 11.90 -0.75
N SER A 124 -2.41 12.96 -0.86
CA SER A 124 -1.99 14.22 -1.48
C SER A 124 -1.26 15.16 -0.52
N GLN A 125 -1.20 14.82 0.78
CA GLN A 125 -0.42 15.60 1.76
C GLN A 125 1.06 15.35 1.60
N THR A 126 1.89 16.37 1.86
CA THR A 126 3.36 16.32 1.80
C THR A 126 4.02 15.33 2.78
N THR A 127 3.23 14.76 3.70
CA THR A 127 3.67 13.73 4.64
C THR A 127 3.57 12.31 4.07
N SER A 128 3.01 12.18 2.86
CA SER A 128 2.76 10.91 2.20
C SER A 128 3.71 10.75 1.02
N HIS A 129 4.49 9.68 1.01
CA HIS A 129 5.50 9.45 -0.01
C HIS A 129 5.38 8.05 -0.61
N LEU A 130 5.63 7.92 -1.91
CA LEU A 130 5.76 6.63 -2.59
C LEU A 130 7.07 6.58 -3.36
N TYR A 131 7.92 5.65 -2.99
CA TYR A 131 9.17 5.37 -3.67
C TYR A 131 9.12 3.97 -4.26
N VAL A 132 9.64 3.80 -5.47
CA VAL A 132 9.71 2.50 -6.14
C VAL A 132 11.16 2.17 -6.44
N THR A 133 11.53 0.92 -6.19
CA THR A 133 12.85 0.39 -6.48
C THR A 133 12.75 -0.54 -7.68
N ASP A 134 13.56 -0.30 -8.71
CA ASP A 134 13.64 -1.15 -9.89
C ASP A 134 14.51 -2.41 -9.65
N THR A 135 14.61 -3.27 -10.66
CA THR A 135 15.44 -4.50 -10.59
C THR A 135 16.95 -4.25 -10.55
N ALA A 136 17.42 -3.06 -10.95
CA ALA A 136 18.81 -2.65 -10.84
C ALA A 136 19.13 -2.04 -9.46
N GLY A 137 18.10 -1.80 -8.63
CA GLY A 137 18.21 -1.22 -7.30
C GLY A 137 18.14 0.30 -7.29
N ASN A 138 17.81 0.96 -8.42
CA ASN A 138 17.60 2.40 -8.41
C ASN A 138 16.24 2.72 -7.77
N VAL A 139 16.19 3.82 -7.03
CA VAL A 139 14.98 4.30 -6.37
C VAL A 139 14.43 5.50 -7.14
N SER A 140 13.13 5.50 -7.41
CA SER A 140 12.44 6.61 -8.05
C SER A 140 12.50 7.89 -7.22
N ALA A 141 12.23 9.03 -7.86
CA ALA A 141 11.77 10.22 -7.13
C ALA A 141 10.44 9.90 -6.41
N ASP A 142 10.04 10.74 -5.45
CA ASP A 142 8.76 10.57 -4.75
C ASP A 142 7.59 10.72 -5.71
N LEU A 143 6.86 9.62 -5.91
CA LEU A 143 5.83 9.45 -6.93
C LEU A 143 4.48 10.07 -6.56
N LEU A 144 4.20 10.32 -5.27
CA LEU A 144 2.92 10.94 -4.86
C LEU A 144 2.88 12.46 -5.11
N HIS A 145 4.03 13.07 -5.35
CA HIS A 145 4.16 14.53 -5.54
C HIS A 145 4.68 14.92 -6.92
N ILE A 146 4.81 13.97 -7.86
CA ILE A 146 5.18 14.27 -9.24
C ILE A 146 3.94 14.78 -9.96
N GLY A 147 3.66 16.07 -9.80
CA GLY A 147 2.54 16.73 -10.46
C GLY A 147 2.26 18.14 -9.94
N GLU A 148 3.02 19.12 -10.41
CA GLU A 148 2.44 20.29 -11.08
C GLU A 148 2.94 20.33 -12.53
#